data_AF-A0A843H3G0-F1
#
_entry.id   AF-A0A843H3G0-F1
#
_cell.length_a   1.000
_cell.length_b   1.000
_cell.length_c   1.000
_cell.angle_alpha   90.00
_cell.angle_beta   90.00
_cell.angle_gamma   90.00
#
_symmetry.space_group_name_H-M   'P 1'
#
loop_
_entity.id
_entity.type
_entity.pdbx_description
1 polymer ?
#
loop_
_entity_poly.entity_id
_entity_poly.type
_entity_poly.pdbx_seq_one_letter_code
_entity_poly.pdbx_strand_id
1 'polypeptide(L)' 'MTDEIINRIKRNLSGNPDLDRDYLVSQLDHYKNHESAYEIIKEISRLIWQSLDFYHEENNNESKKTNVSRILDEVIPLIE' A
#
# COMPACT_ATOMS: atom_id res chain seq x y z
N MET A 1 9.03 15.37 -9.52
CA MET A 1 8.87 15.61 -8.08
C MET A 1 8.20 14.42 -7.41
N THR A 2 7.03 13.98 -7.89
CA THR A 2 6.33 12.79 -7.37
C THR A 2 7.18 11.52 -7.41
N ASP A 3 7.88 11.26 -8.52
CA ASP A 3 8.79 10.11 -8.65
C ASP A 3 9.93 10.05 -7.63
N GLU A 4 10.45 11.20 -7.19
CA GLU A 4 11.51 11.25 -6.17
C GLU A 4 10.97 10.87 -4.80
N ILE A 5 9.75 11.32 -4.48
CA ILE A 5 9.04 10.96 -3.25
C ILE A 5 8.79 9.44 -3.24
N ILE A 6 8.23 8.91 -4.32
CA ILE A 6 7.94 7.47 -4.43
C ILE A 6 9.22 6.63 -4.39
N ASN A 7 10.30 7.05 -5.06
CA ASN A 7 11.58 6.35 -4.99
C ASN A 7 12.17 6.36 -3.58
N ARG A 8 12.01 7.46 -2.84
CA ARG A 8 12.45 7.55 -1.44
C ARG A 8 11.65 6.61 -0.55
N ILE A 9 10.34 6.52 -0.75
CA ILE A 9 9.46 5.59 -0.04
C ILE A 9 9.88 4.15 -0.34
N LYS A 10 10.05 3.78 -1.62
CA LYS A 10 10.45 2.43 -2.04
C LYS A 10 11.80 1.99 -1.46
N ARG A 11 12.77 2.91 -1.32
CA ARG A 11 14.09 2.62 -0.73
C ARG A 11 14.06 2.36 0.77
N ASN A 12 13.02 2.83 1.45
CA ASN A 12 12.83 2.62 2.89
C ASN A 12 12.00 1.37 3.19
N LEU A 13 11.53 0.65 2.18
CA LEU A 13 10.89 -0.64 2.38
C LEU A 13 11.92 -1.64 2.89
N SER A 14 11.64 -2.22 4.04
CA SER A 14 12.47 -3.22 4.71
C SER A 14 12.33 -4.61 4.08
N GLY A 15 11.32 -4.84 3.24
CA GLY A 15 10.96 -6.15 2.71
C GLY A 15 10.18 -7.00 3.72
N ASN A 16 9.88 -6.45 4.90
CA ASN A 16 8.97 -7.07 5.85
C ASN A 16 7.58 -6.46 5.63
N PRO A 17 6.58 -7.24 5.21
CA PRO A 17 5.28 -6.71 4.80
C PRO A 17 4.51 -6.00 5.91
N ASP A 18 4.62 -6.46 7.16
CA ASP A 18 3.95 -5.81 8.30
C ASP A 18 4.57 -4.43 8.55
N LEU A 19 5.91 -4.36 8.58
CA LEU A 19 6.64 -3.09 8.77
C LEU A 19 6.47 -2.15 7.57
N ASP A 20 6.48 -2.71 6.36
CA ASP A 20 6.33 -1.97 5.11
C ASP A 20 4.91 -1.41 5.00
N ARG A 21 3.89 -2.16 5.43
CA ARG A 21 2.51 -1.69 5.50
C ARG A 21 2.37 -0.52 6.47
N ASP A 22 2.85 -0.66 7.70
CA ASP A 22 2.78 0.42 8.70
C ASP A 22 3.53 1.67 8.22
N TYR A 23 4.69 1.47 7.60
CA TYR A 23 5.45 2.55 6.99
C TYR A 23 4.68 3.24 5.86
N LEU A 24 4.15 2.47 4.89
CA LEU A 24 3.38 3.00 3.76
C LEU A 24 2.12 3.74 4.22
N VAL A 25 1.41 3.22 5.21
CA VAL A 25 0.24 3.89 5.83
C VAL A 25 0.66 5.21 6.49
N SER A 26 1.79 5.24 7.20
CA SER A 26 2.33 6.49 7.75
C SER A 26 2.70 7.50 6.66
N GLN A 27 3.20 7.05 5.50
CA GLN A 27 3.46 7.93 4.37
C GLN A 27 2.17 8.48 3.74
N LEU A 28 1.08 7.72 3.71
CA LEU A 28 -0.23 8.23 3.24
C LEU A 28 -0.67 9.43 4.08
N ASP A 29 -0.60 9.32 5.41
CA ASP A 29 -0.98 10.42 6.30
C ASP A 29 -0.05 11.63 6.15
N HIS A 30 1.25 11.39 5.95
CA HIS A 30 2.24 12.44 5.76
C HIS A 30 2.01 13.26 4.47
N TYR A 31 1.64 12.60 3.37
CA TYR A 31 1.46 13.25 2.07
C TYR A 31 0.01 13.61 1.73
N LYS A 32 -0.96 13.39 2.62
CA LYS A 32 -2.39 13.66 2.36
C LYS A 32 -2.71 15.12 1.99
N ASN A 33 -1.90 16.06 2.45
CA ASN A 33 -2.05 17.50 2.19
C ASN A 33 -1.02 18.04 1.18
N HIS A 34 -0.27 17.18 0.50
CA HIS A 34 0.71 17.60 -0.51
C HIS A 34 0.00 17.99 -1.81
N GLU A 35 0.57 18.90 -2.60
CA GLU A 35 0.00 19.31 -3.90
C GLU A 35 -0.22 18.11 -4.84
N SER A 36 0.69 17.14 -4.78
CA SER A 36 0.62 15.86 -5.50
C SER A 36 0.05 14.71 -4.66
N ALA A 37 -0.72 14.99 -3.59
CA ALA A 37 -1.24 13.98 -2.65
C ALA A 37 -1.92 12.83 -3.39
N TYR A 38 -2.78 13.13 -4.36
CA TYR A 38 -3.51 12.12 -5.13
C TYR A 38 -2.58 11.11 -5.84
N GLU A 39 -1.54 11.59 -6.52
CA GLU A 39 -0.59 10.71 -7.20
C GLU A 39 0.26 9.90 -6.21
N ILE A 40 0.69 10.54 -5.12
CA ILE A 40 1.48 9.89 -4.07
C ILE A 40 0.67 8.78 -3.39
N ILE A 41 -0.56 9.08 -3.00
CA ILE A 41 -1.49 8.13 -2.37
C ILE A 41 -1.79 6.96 -3.31
N LYS A 42 -1.99 7.23 -4.60
CA LYS A 42 -2.25 6.19 -5.60
C LYS A 42 -1.08 5.21 -5.73
N GLU A 43 0.15 5.72 -5.81
CA GLU A 43 1.33 4.86 -5.91
C GLU A 43 1.63 4.13 -4.59
N ILE A 44 1.45 4.77 -3.43
CA ILE A 44 1.59 4.10 -2.13
C ILE A 44 0.54 2.98 -1.98
N SER A 45 -0.71 3.25 -2.34
CA SER A 45 -1.78 2.24 -2.32
C SER A 45 -1.45 1.06 -3.23
N ARG A 46 -0.85 1.31 -4.39
CA ARG A 46 -0.37 0.27 -5.30
C ARG A 46 0.75 -0.57 -4.68
N LEU A 47 1.67 0.05 -3.93
CA LEU A 47 2.73 -0.68 -3.22
C LEU A 47 2.19 -1.56 -2.09
N ILE A 48 1.21 -1.06 -1.33
CA ILE A 48 0.51 -1.85 -0.31
C ILE A 48 -0.15 -3.06 -0.99
N TRP A 49 -0.84 -2.86 -2.11
CA TRP A 49 -1.42 -3.95 -2.90
C TRP A 49 -0.38 -4.96 -3.39
N GLN A 50 0.78 -4.51 -3.90
CA GLN A 50 1.84 -5.41 -4.33
C GLN A 50 2.44 -6.23 -3.17
N SER A 51 2.60 -5.63 -1.98
CA SER A 51 3.05 -6.36 -0.80
C SER A 51 2.06 -7.44 -0.35
N LEU A 52 0.76 -7.21 -0.56
CA LEU A 52 -0.29 -8.20 -0.30
C LEU A 52 -0.37 -9.29 -1.37
N ASP A 53 -0.17 -8.94 -2.64
CA ASP A 53 -0.16 -9.90 -3.76
C ASP A 53 1.05 -10.85 -3.67
N PHE A 54 2.20 -10.37 -3.18
CA PHE A 54 3.37 -11.22 -2.91
C PHE A 54 3.06 -12.34 -1.89
N TYR A 55 2.24 -12.05 -0.88
CA TYR A 55 1.72 -13.05 0.05
C TYR A 55 0.71 -14.02 -0.59
N HIS A 56 0.04 -13.56 -1.66
CA HIS A 56 -0.91 -14.33 -2.43
C HIS A 56 -0.19 -15.29 -3.38
N GLU A 57 0.87 -14.88 -4.07
CA GLU A 57 1.65 -15.79 -4.94
C GLU A 57 2.44 -16.85 -4.15
N GLU A 58 3.00 -16.51 -2.97
CA GLU A 58 3.74 -17.51 -2.17
C GLU A 58 2.82 -18.56 -1.50
N ASN A 59 1.52 -18.26 -1.32
CA ASN A 59 0.52 -19.21 -0.81
C ASN A 59 -0.40 -19.83 -1.88
N ASN A 60 -0.27 -19.47 -3.16
CA ASN A 60 -1.12 -20.00 -4.24
C ASN A 60 -0.69 -21.39 -4.74
N ASN A 61 -0.32 -22.27 -3.83
CA ASN A 61 -0.58 -23.71 -4.02
C ASN A 61 -1.91 -24.15 -3.40
N GLU A 62 -2.63 -23.33 -2.62
CA GLU A 62 -3.99 -23.70 -2.19
C GLU A 62 -4.85 -22.49 -1.81
N SER A 63 -5.87 -22.21 -2.64
CA SER A 63 -7.18 -21.63 -2.26
C SER A 63 -7.20 -20.43 -1.31
N LYS A 64 -7.63 -19.25 -1.81
CA LYS A 64 -8.90 -18.61 -1.38
C LYS A 64 -9.14 -17.23 -1.98
N LYS A 65 -10.18 -17.16 -2.79
CA LYS A 65 -10.85 -15.96 -3.32
C LYS A 65 -11.65 -15.19 -2.25
N THR A 66 -11.28 -15.23 -0.97
CA THR A 66 -12.26 -14.99 0.13
C THR A 66 -11.91 -13.88 1.13
N ASN A 67 -10.72 -13.25 1.10
CA ASN A 67 -10.36 -12.21 2.09
C ASN A 67 -10.19 -10.79 1.53
N VAL A 68 -9.99 -10.62 0.22
CA VAL A 68 -9.75 -9.32 -0.40
C VAL A 68 -10.98 -8.39 -0.31
N SER A 69 -12.19 -8.96 -0.39
CA SER A 69 -13.44 -8.18 -0.28
C SER A 69 -13.64 -7.53 1.08
N ARG A 70 -13.13 -8.16 2.16
CA ARG A 70 -13.33 -7.68 3.53
C ARG A 70 -12.44 -6.48 3.86
N ILE A 71 -11.20 -6.50 3.33
CA ILE A 71 -10.22 -5.43 3.53
C ILE A 71 -10.59 -4.19 2.72
N LEU A 72 -11.13 -4.37 1.51
CA LEU A 72 -11.65 -3.26 0.69
C LEU A 72 -12.80 -2.54 1.40
N ASP A 73 -13.73 -3.26 2.02
CA ASP A 73 -14.83 -2.70 2.82
C ASP A 73 -14.34 -1.85 4.01
N GLU A 74 -13.19 -2.18 4.61
CA GLU A 74 -12.61 -1.40 5.72
C GLU A 74 -11.86 -0.14 5.27
N VAL A 75 -11.35 -0.12 4.03
CA VAL A 75 -10.57 1.02 3.51
C VAL A 75 -11.46 2.05 2.80
N ILE A 76 -12.59 1.63 2.23
CA ILE A 76 -13.57 2.51 1.58
C ILE A 76 -14.03 3.70 2.47
N PRO A 77 -14.37 3.54 3.76
CA PRO A 77 -14.80 4.67 4.60
C PRO A 77 -13.68 5.65 4.96
N LEU A 78 -12.41 5.37 4.63
CA LEU A 78 -11.28 6.28 4.84
C LEU A 78 -11.04 7.22 3.64
N ILE A 79 -11.83 7.08 2.57
CA ILE A 79 -11.71 7.81 1.31
C ILE A 79 -12.86 8.83 1.11
N GLU A 80 -13.86 8.85 2.01
CA GLU A 80 -14.92 9.88 2.04
C GLU A 80 -14.51 11.17 2.78
#